data_AF-R9JCM9-F1
#
_entry.id   AF-R9JCM9-F1
#
_cell.length_a   1.000
_cell.length_b   1.000
_cell.length_c   1.000
_cell.angle_alpha   90.00
_cell.angle_beta   90.00
_cell.angle_gamma   90.00
#
_symmetry.space_group_name_H-M   'P 1'
#
loop_
_entity.id
_entity.type
_entity.pdbx_description
1 polymer ?
#
loop_
_entity_poly.entity_id
_entity_poly.type
_entity_poly.pdbx_seq_one_letter_code
_entity_poly.pdbx_strand_id
1 'polypeptide(L)'
;MEEFFRQRLSQLRAQKGVSARDMSLSLGQSESYINKIENGKSLPSMQVFFYICDYFGISPQEFFDAENRNPTAAGALADDIKTLTDSQIASIADIVKGLKR
;
A
#
# COMPACT_ATOMS: atom_id res chain seq x y z
N MET A 1 1.82 7.70 15.77
CA MET A 1 0.80 7.49 14.72
C MET A 1 1.11 8.31 13.48
N GLU A 2 1.38 9.62 13.60
CA GLU A 2 1.77 10.48 12.48
C GLU A 2 3.08 10.03 11.80
N GLU A 3 4.07 9.63 12.59
CA GLU A 3 5.34 9.06 12.09
C GLU A 3 5.11 7.82 11.21
N PHE A 4 4.26 6.92 11.68
CA PHE A 4 3.91 5.71 10.93
C PHE A 4 3.23 6.10 9.62
N PHE A 5 2.25 7.02 9.67
CA PHE A 5 1.51 7.44 8.48
C PHE A 5 2.45 7.96 7.38
N ARG A 6 3.37 8.88 7.72
CA ARG A 6 4.28 9.48 6.74
C ARG A 6 5.26 8.46 6.17
N GLN A 7 5.79 7.56 7.00
CA GLN A 7 6.70 6.50 6.56
C GLN A 7 5.99 5.50 5.67
N ARG A 8 4.77 5.11 6.04
CA ARG A 8 3.93 4.17 5.29
C ARG A 8 3.52 4.75 3.94
N LEU A 9 3.11 6.02 3.89
CA LEU A 9 2.79 6.70 2.64
C LEU A 9 4.01 6.73 1.70
N SER A 10 5.18 7.12 2.22
CA SER A 10 6.43 7.14 1.46
C SER A 10 6.83 5.77 0.95
N GLN A 11 6.69 4.73 1.78
CA GLN A 11 6.93 3.33 1.42
C GLN A 11 6.04 2.90 0.24
N LEU A 12 4.72 3.05 0.37
CA LEU A 12 3.75 2.63 -0.66
C LEU A 12 3.96 3.41 -1.96
N ARG A 13 4.24 4.71 -1.86
CA ARG A 13 4.55 5.55 -3.02
C ARG A 13 5.81 5.07 -3.74
N ALA A 14 6.88 4.80 -2.99
CA ALA A 14 8.14 4.31 -3.55
C ALA A 14 7.97 2.94 -4.20
N GLN A 15 7.19 2.03 -3.61
CA GLN A 15 6.86 0.72 -4.19
C GLN A 15 6.07 0.83 -5.49
N LYS A 16 5.15 1.80 -5.60
CA LYS A 16 4.43 2.09 -6.84
C LYS A 16 5.33 2.77 -7.90
N GLY A 17 6.53 3.23 -7.53
CA GLY A 17 7.50 3.82 -8.45
C GLY A 17 7.16 5.23 -8.92
N VAL A 18 6.34 5.99 -8.17
CA VAL A 18 5.89 7.34 -8.56
C VAL A 18 6.53 8.44 -7.70
N SER A 19 6.70 9.63 -8.28
CA SER A 19 7.19 10.78 -7.50
C SER A 19 6.08 11.35 -6.59
N ALA A 20 6.48 12.05 -5.52
CA ALA A 20 5.51 12.73 -4.65
C ALA A 20 4.71 13.80 -5.41
N ARG A 21 5.32 14.42 -6.43
CA ARG A 21 4.65 15.39 -7.31
C ARG A 21 3.57 14.71 -8.14
N ASP A 22 3.91 13.62 -8.84
CA ASP A 22 2.96 12.91 -9.71
C ASP A 22 1.78 12.35 -8.92
N MET A 23 2.06 11.80 -7.72
CA MET A 23 1.01 11.33 -6.82
C MET A 23 0.12 12.49 -6.36
N SER A 24 0.70 13.65 -6.01
CA SER A 24 -0.11 14.82 -5.62
C SER A 24 -1.06 15.26 -6.73
N LEU A 25 -0.55 15.35 -7.96
CA LEU A 25 -1.35 15.72 -9.13
C LEU A 25 -2.43 14.68 -9.45
N SER A 26 -2.11 13.40 -9.34
CA SER A 26 -3.07 12.30 -9.53
C SER A 26 -4.21 12.33 -8.53
N LEU A 27 -3.96 12.84 -7.32
CA LEU A 27 -4.97 13.04 -6.26
C LEU A 27 -5.71 14.39 -6.37
N GLY A 28 -5.47 15.16 -7.44
CA GLY A 28 -6.07 16.49 -7.64
C GLY A 28 -5.59 17.53 -6.64
N GLN A 29 -4.41 17.33 -6.03
CA GLN A 29 -3.81 18.22 -5.03
C GLN A 29 -2.67 19.06 -5.64
N SER A 30 -2.26 20.11 -4.92
CA SER A 30 -1.08 20.90 -5.31
C SER A 30 0.18 20.03 -5.37
N GLU A 31 1.14 20.35 -6.25
CA GLU A 31 2.37 19.58 -6.49
C GLU A 31 3.19 19.23 -5.23
N SER A 32 3.06 20.04 -4.18
CA SER A 32 3.79 19.88 -2.92
C SER A 32 3.06 19.04 -1.86
N TYR A 33 1.83 18.60 -2.13
CA TYR A 33 0.93 18.06 -1.11
C TYR A 33 1.46 16.80 -0.44
N ILE A 34 1.75 15.76 -1.22
CA ILE A 34 2.28 14.49 -0.69
C ILE A 34 3.65 14.70 -0.05
N ASN A 35 4.48 15.56 -0.63
CA ASN A 35 5.79 15.91 -0.05
C ASN A 35 5.64 16.53 1.36
N LYS A 36 4.67 17.44 1.57
CA LYS A 36 4.40 18.02 2.89
C LYS A 36 3.96 16.95 3.90
N ILE A 37 3.15 15.98 3.48
CA ILE A 37 2.72 14.87 4.35
C ILE A 37 3.90 13.97 4.71
N GLU A 38 4.71 13.56 3.73
CA GLU A 38 5.87 12.70 3.94
C GLU A 38 6.93 13.34 4.85
N ASN A 39 7.03 14.68 4.81
CA ASN A 39 7.92 15.44 5.70
C ASN A 39 7.27 15.84 7.04
N GLY A 40 6.05 15.37 7.34
CA GLY A 40 5.34 15.67 8.58
C GLY A 40 4.96 17.14 8.76
N LYS A 41 4.84 17.90 7.66
CA LYS A 41 4.39 19.31 7.67
C LYS A 41 2.87 19.44 7.70
N SER A 42 2.15 18.38 7.33
CA SER A 42 0.70 18.31 7.35
C SER A 42 0.23 16.86 7.42
N LEU A 43 -1.02 16.65 7.81
CA LEU A 43 -1.73 15.39 7.61
C LEU A 43 -2.81 15.58 6.54
N PRO A 44 -3.18 14.52 5.80
CA PRO A 44 -4.36 14.59 4.95
C PRO A 44 -5.63 14.69 5.79
N SER A 45 -6.68 15.28 5.23
CA SER A 45 -8.03 15.11 5.79
C SER A 45 -8.47 13.65 5.64
N MET A 46 -9.46 13.22 6.40
CA MET A 46 -10.01 11.86 6.26
C MET A 46 -10.50 11.56 4.84
N GLN A 47 -11.08 12.54 4.16
CA GLN A 47 -11.50 12.39 2.76
C GLN A 47 -10.30 12.12 1.84
N VAL A 48 -9.23 12.90 1.96
CA VAL A 48 -8.03 12.69 1.12
C VAL A 48 -7.33 11.39 1.48
N PHE A 49 -7.37 10.98 2.75
CA PHE A 49 -6.88 9.66 3.16
C PHE A 49 -7.61 8.53 2.41
N PHE A 50 -8.93 8.57 2.28
CA PHE A 50 -9.66 7.59 1.47
C PHE A 50 -9.24 7.61 -0.01
N TYR A 51 -9.02 8.79 -0.59
CA TYR A 51 -8.49 8.87 -1.96
C TYR A 51 -7.07 8.29 -2.09
N ILE A 52 -6.24 8.43 -1.05
CA ILE A 52 -4.92 7.78 -1.01
C ILE A 52 -5.08 6.25 -0.98
N CYS A 53 -6.01 5.73 -0.18
CA CYS A 53 -6.35 4.31 -0.14
C CYS A 53 -6.80 3.81 -1.53
N ASP A 54 -7.74 4.52 -2.17
CA ASP A 54 -8.25 4.19 -3.51
C ASP A 54 -7.13 4.22 -4.56
N TYR A 55 -6.23 5.21 -4.49
CA TYR A 55 -5.08 5.35 -5.39
C TYR A 55 -4.12 4.15 -5.36
N PHE A 56 -4.00 3.50 -4.20
CA PHE A 56 -3.22 2.28 -4.02
C PHE A 56 -4.04 0.99 -4.22
N GLY A 57 -5.37 1.10 -4.29
CA GLY A 57 -6.27 -0.05 -4.34
C GLY A 57 -6.23 -0.86 -3.04
N ILE A 58 -6.12 -0.19 -1.88
CA ILE A 58 -6.04 -0.83 -0.57
C ILE A 58 -7.07 -0.25 0.39
N SER A 59 -7.49 -1.05 1.37
CA SER A 59 -8.33 -0.58 2.47
C SER A 59 -7.54 0.25 3.50
N PRO A 60 -8.23 1.06 4.33
CA PRO A 60 -7.61 1.72 5.48
C PRO A 60 -6.90 0.76 6.43
N GLN A 61 -7.47 -0.43 6.64
CA GLN A 61 -6.87 -1.44 7.50
C GLN A 61 -5.51 -1.90 6.94
N GLU A 62 -5.42 -2.18 5.64
CA GLU A 62 -4.17 -2.57 4.97
C GLU A 62 -3.15 -1.43 4.94
N PHE A 63 -3.59 -0.17 4.88
CA PHE A 63 -2.69 0.97 5.04
C PHE A 63 -2.00 0.91 6.41
N PHE A 64 -2.74 0.63 7.48
CA PHE A 64 -2.20 0.58 8.86
C PHE A 64 -1.60 -0.77 9.27
N ASP A 65 -1.63 -1.78 8.40
CA ASP A 65 -0.96 -3.06 8.63
C ASP A 65 0.54 -2.96 8.35
N ALA A 66 1.33 -2.89 9.42
CA ALA A 66 2.80 -2.76 9.36
C ALA A 66 3.49 -4.03 8.86
N GLU A 67 2.90 -5.21 9.08
CA GLU A 67 3.47 -6.50 8.70
C GLU A 67 3.27 -6.75 7.20
N ASN A 68 2.16 -6.23 6.65
CA ASN A 68 1.89 -6.30 5.21
C ASN A 68 2.70 -5.24 4.44
N ARG A 69 3.91 -5.61 4.03
CA ARG A 69 4.82 -4.70 3.31
C ARG A 69 4.34 -4.29 1.92
N ASN A 70 3.54 -5.11 1.24
CA ASN A 70 3.04 -4.80 -0.10
C ASN A 70 1.57 -5.29 -0.22
N PRO A 71 0.62 -4.53 0.36
CA PRO A 71 -0.78 -4.93 0.43
C PRO A 71 -1.42 -5.13 -0.94
N THR A 72 -1.11 -4.27 -1.91
CA THR A 72 -1.62 -4.41 -3.27
C THR A 72 -1.22 -5.74 -3.91
N ALA A 73 0.07 -6.11 -3.83
CA ALA A 73 0.54 -7.38 -4.40
C ALA A 73 0.05 -8.60 -3.62
N ALA A 74 0.01 -8.51 -2.29
CA ALA A 74 -0.50 -9.58 -1.43
C ALA A 74 -1.99 -9.85 -1.68
N GLY A 75 -2.79 -8.79 -1.84
CA GLY A 75 -4.21 -8.88 -2.17
C GLY A 75 -4.44 -9.53 -3.54
N ALA A 76 -3.72 -9.08 -4.57
CA ALA A 76 -3.80 -9.68 -5.91
C ALA A 76 -3.46 -11.18 -5.89
N LEU A 77 -2.38 -11.56 -5.20
CA LEU A 77 -2.02 -12.97 -5.05
C LEU A 77 -3.10 -13.77 -4.29
N ALA A 78 -3.68 -13.19 -3.23
CA ALA A 78 -4.74 -13.83 -2.48
C ALA A 78 -6.00 -14.04 -3.34
N ASP A 79 -6.32 -13.10 -4.22
CA ASP A 79 -7.43 -13.24 -5.17
C ASP A 79 -7.16 -14.32 -6.22
N ASP A 80 -5.94 -14.39 -6.76
CA ASP A 80 -5.54 -15.46 -7.68
C ASP A 80 -5.64 -16.84 -7.01
N ILE A 81 -5.18 -16.96 -5.76
CA ILE A 81 -5.21 -18.22 -4.98
C ILE A 81 -6.65 -18.75 -4.81
N LYS A 82 -7.66 -17.88 -4.67
CA LYS A 82 -9.07 -18.29 -4.53
C LYS A 82 -9.61 -19.06 -5.75
N THR A 83 -8.95 -18.96 -6.90
CA THR A 83 -9.36 -19.62 -8.14
C THR A 83 -8.72 -20.99 -8.35
N LEU A 84 -7.80 -21.39 -7.46
CA LEU A 84 -6.99 -22.60 -7.61
C LEU A 84 -7.62 -23.82 -6.93
N THR A 85 -7.15 -25.00 -7.34
CA THR A 85 -7.51 -26.27 -6.69
C THR A 85 -6.70 -26.51 -5.41
N ASP A 86 -7.20 -27.36 -4.51
CA ASP A 86 -6.53 -27.71 -3.25
C ASP A 86 -5.08 -28.18 -3.45
N SER A 87 -4.82 -28.98 -4.49
CA SER A 87 -3.46 -29.47 -4.78
C SER A 87 -2.50 -28.35 -5.22
N GLN A 88 -3.00 -27.35 -5.96
CA GLN A 88 -2.21 -26.19 -6.37
C GLN A 88 -1.93 -25.27 -5.18
N ILE A 89 -2.93 -25.07 -4.31
CA ILE A 89 -2.79 -24.31 -3.07
C ILE A 89 -1.73 -24.98 -2.17
N ALA A 90 -1.78 -26.29 -2.00
CA ALA A 90 -0.79 -27.04 -1.22
C ALA A 90 0.64 -26.84 -1.76
N SER A 91 0.81 -26.89 -3.09
CA SER A 91 2.10 -26.67 -3.75
C SER A 91 2.65 -25.27 -3.48
N ILE A 92 1.81 -24.24 -3.58
CA ILE A 92 2.19 -22.85 -3.28
C ILE A 92 2.53 -22.69 -1.79
N ALA A 93 1.75 -23.30 -0.90
CA ALA A 93 2.00 -23.23 0.54
C ALA A 93 3.37 -23.80 0.91
N ASP A 94 3.80 -24.88 0.26
CA ASP A 94 5.11 -25.47 0.49
C ASP A 94 6.25 -24.59 -0.03
N ILE A 95 6.08 -23.90 -1.16
CA ILE A 95 7.01 -22.87 -1.64
C ILE A 95 7.14 -21.75 -0.59
N VAL A 96 6.02 -21.21 -0.10
CA VAL A 96 6.03 -20.14 0.91
C VAL A 96 6.71 -20.58 2.20
N LYS A 97 6.45 -21.80 2.68
CA LYS A 97 7.14 -22.36 3.86
C LYS A 97 8.65 -22.45 3.64
N GLY A 98 9.10 -22.84 2.45
CA GLY A 98 10.53 -22.92 2.11
C GLY A 98 11.22 -21.55 2.06
N LEU A 99 10.49 -20.47 1.82
CA LEU A 99 11.01 -19.10 1.81
C LEU A 99 11.03 -18.43 3.20
N LYS A 100 10.16 -18.88 4.12
CA LYS A 100 10.16 -18.43 5.51
C LYS A 100 11.39 -19.01 6.23
N ARG A 101 12.40 -18.17 6.48
CA ARG A 101 13.53 -18.48 7.38
C ARG A 101 13.21 -18.03 8.80
#